data_AF-A0A0Q4BH97-F1
#
_entry.id   AF-A0A0Q4BH97-F1
#
_cell.length_a   1.000
_cell.length_b   1.000
_cell.length_c   1.000
_cell.angle_alpha   90.00
_cell.angle_beta   90.00
_cell.angle_gamma   90.00
#
_symmetry.space_group_name_H-M   'P 1'
#
loop_
_entity.id
_entity.type
_entity.pdbx_description
1 polymer ?
#
loop_
_entity_poly.entity_id
_entity_poly.type
_entity_poly.pdbx_seq_one_letter_code
_entity_poly.pdbx_strand_id
1 'polypeptide(L)' 'IVIGSEGDGMGRLVAENCDFTVSIPMFGKINSLNASAAAAVLLYEAVRQRMGQ' A
#
# COMPACT_ATOMS: atom_id res chain seq x y z
N ILE A 1 3.86 -8.13 -0.05
CA ILE A 1 3.10 -6.87 -0.20
C ILE A 1 1.77 -7.24 -0.82
N VAL A 2 0.67 -6.88 -0.16
CA VAL A 2 -0.69 -7.13 -0.64
C VAL A 2 -1.34 -5.77 -0.89
N ILE A 3 -2.06 -5.62 -2.00
CA ILE A 3 -2.74 -4.39 -2.39
C ILE A 3 -4.18 -4.73 -2.70
N GLY A 4 -5.10 -3.95 -2.14
CA GLY A 4 -6.53 -4.11 -2.35
C GLY A 4 -6.95 -3.79 -3.79
N SER A 5 -8.12 -4.27 -4.18
CA SER A 5 -8.71 -3.91 -5.47
C SER A 5 -9.18 -2.45 -5.46
N GLU A 6 -9.32 -1.89 -6.66
CA GLU A 6 -9.98 -0.59 -6.82
C GLU A 6 -11.44 -0.68 -6.34
N GLY A 7 -11.94 0.40 -5.74
CA GLY A 7 -13.29 0.45 -5.16
C GLY A 7 -13.37 -0.17 -3.77
N ASP A 8 -13.39 -1.51 -3.71
CA ASP A 8 -13.66 -2.26 -2.47
C ASP A 8 -12.45 -2.36 -1.53
N GLY A 9 -11.24 -2.02 -2.02
CA GLY A 9 -10.03 -2.07 -1.23
C GLY A 9 -9.59 -3.49 -0.87
N MET A 10 -9.02 -3.66 0.33
CA MET A 10 -8.54 -4.95 0.80
C MET A 10 -9.63 -5.65 1.60
N GLY A 11 -9.92 -6.91 1.25
CA GLY A 11 -10.87 -7.72 2.00
C GLY A 11 -10.44 -7.92 3.45
N ARG A 12 -11.38 -7.89 4.38
CA ARG A 12 -11.12 -7.97 5.84
C ARG A 12 -10.24 -9.16 6.24
N LEU A 13 -10.58 -10.37 5.79
CA LEU A 13 -9.80 -11.57 6.10
C LEU A 13 -8.38 -11.49 5.54
N VAL A 14 -8.18 -10.83 4.40
CA VAL A 14 -6.84 -10.63 3.82
C VAL A 14 -6.03 -9.69 4.70
N ALA A 15 -6.63 -8.61 5.19
CA ALA A 15 -5.98 -7.68 6.11
C ALA A 15 -5.66 -8.34 7.46
N GLU A 16 -6.56 -9.16 8.01
CA GLU A 16 -6.34 -9.91 9.27
C GLU A 16 -5.23 -10.96 9.16
N ASN A 17 -4.98 -11.50 7.96
CA ASN A 17 -3.89 -12.45 7.70
C ASN A 17 -2.54 -11.76 7.37
N CYS A 18 -2.51 -10.43 7.24
CA CYS A 18 -1.25 -9.71 7.04
C CYS A 18 -0.56 -9.45 8.39
N ASP A 19 0.75 -9.70 8.46
CA ASP A 19 1.53 -9.43 9.68
C ASP A 19 1.51 -7.94 10.06
N PHE A 20 1.52 -7.08 9.03
CA PHE A 20 1.53 -5.63 9.18
C PHE A 20 0.63 -4.97 8.13
N THR A 21 0.01 -3.86 8.52
CA THR A 21 -0.69 -2.96 7.62
C THR A 21 0.05 -1.63 7.57
N VAL A 22 0.31 -1.14 6.36
CA VAL A 22 0.98 0.14 6.11
C VAL A 22 0.10 1.05 5.26
N SER A 23 0.29 2.36 5.38
CA SER A 23 -0.44 3.35 4.58
C SER A 23 0.53 4.38 4.00
N ILE A 24 0.21 4.89 2.81
CA ILE A 24 0.90 6.03 2.22
C ILE A 24 0.18 7.28 2.74
N PRO A 25 0.88 8.21 3.43
CA PRO A 25 0.27 9.45 3.88
C PRO A 25 -0.28 10.26 2.70
N MET A 26 -1.56 10.60 2.75
CA MET A 26 -2.25 11.40 1.75
C MET A 26 -2.55 12.78 2.31
N PHE A 27 -2.29 13.83 1.53
CA PHE A 27 -2.57 15.22 1.90
C PHE A 27 -3.79 15.75 1.15
N GLY A 28 -4.65 16.50 1.86
CA GLY A 28 -5.84 17.12 1.29
C GLY A 28 -7.05 16.18 1.23
N LYS A 29 -8.00 16.48 0.33
CA LYS A 29 -9.27 15.75 0.18
C LYS A 29 -9.18 14.67 -0.92
N ILE A 30 -8.17 13.81 -0.84
CA ILE A 30 -8.01 12.70 -1.78
C ILE A 30 -8.32 11.40 -1.04
N ASN A 31 -9.23 10.58 -1.57
CA ASN A 31 -9.67 9.36 -0.91
C ASN A 31 -8.60 8.26 -0.95
N SER A 32 -7.97 8.05 -2.10
CA SER A 32 -6.98 6.98 -2.30
C SER A 32 -6.08 7.28 -3.50
N LEU A 33 -4.96 6.55 -3.56
CA LEU A 33 -4.18 6.42 -4.79
C LEU A 33 -4.75 5.29 -5.64
N ASN A 34 -4.46 5.34 -6.94
CA ASN A 34 -4.61 4.19 -7.81
C ASN A 34 -3.79 3.00 -7.25
N ALA A 35 -4.30 1.77 -7.38
CA ALA A 35 -3.65 0.57 -6.86
C ALA A 35 -2.22 0.38 -7.41
N SER A 36 -2.00 0.65 -8.71
CA SER A 36 -0.68 0.56 -9.34
C SER A 36 0.29 1.65 -8.83
N ALA A 37 -0.20 2.86 -8.58
CA ALA A 37 0.60 3.94 -8.03
C ALA A 37 1.02 3.62 -6.57
N ALA A 38 0.09 3.14 -5.75
CA ALA A 38 0.39 2.67 -4.41
C ALA A 38 1.41 1.52 -4.43
N ALA A 39 1.28 0.58 -5.37
CA ALA A 39 2.24 -0.51 -5.57
C ALA A 39 3.63 -0.01 -5.88
N ALA A 40 3.74 0.91 -6.85
CA ALA A 40 5.03 1.45 -7.29
C ALA A 40 5.77 2.14 -6.12
N VAL A 41 5.06 2.95 -5.34
CA VAL A 41 5.63 3.64 -4.17
C VAL A 41 6.11 2.65 -3.10
N LEU A 42 5.27 1.67 -2.75
CA LEU A 42 5.62 0.69 -1.71
C LEU A 42 6.76 -0.23 -2.14
N LEU A 43 6.78 -0.66 -3.40
CA LEU A 43 7.86 -1.49 -3.93
C LEU A 43 9.18 -0.72 -3.99
N TYR A 44 9.13 0.54 -4.43
CA TYR A 44 10.31 1.41 -4.43
C TYR A 44 10.87 1.57 -3.01
N GLU A 45 10.02 1.87 -2.02
CA GLU A 45 10.45 2.03 -0.63
C GLU A 45 11.06 0.73 -0.07
N ALA A 46 10.45 -0.42 -0.36
CA ALA A 46 10.98 -1.71 0.06
C ALA A 46 12.35 -2.02 -0.58
N VAL A 47 12.60 -1.57 -1.81
CA VAL A 47 13.92 -1.69 -2.44
C VAL A 47 14.91 -0.70 -1.82
N ARG A 48 14.53 0.57 -1.61
CA ARG A 48 15.37 1.60 -0.98
C ARG A 48 15.90 1.15 0.38
N GLN A 49 15.02 0.64 1.23
CA GLN A 49 15.40 0.10 2.55
C GLN A 49 16.32 -1.14 2.46
N ARG A 50 16.08 -2.04 1.49
CA ARG A 50 16.94 -3.22 1.28
C ARG A 50 18.33 -2.87 0.76
N MET A 51 18.44 -1.80 -0.02
CA MET A 51 19.70 -1.30 -0.55
C MET A 51 20.48 -0.44 0.46
N GLY A 52 19.92 -0.19 1.64
CA GLY A 52 20.56 0.62 2.68
C GLY A 52 20.72 2.10 2.28
N GLN A 53 19.84 2.60 1.41
CA GLN A 53 19.79 4.00 0.99
C GLN A 53 18.94 4.86 1.92
#